data_AF-A0A8J7DAU3-F1
#
_entry.id   AF-A0A8J7DAU3-F1
#
_cell.length_a   1.000
_cell.length_b   1.000
_cell.length_c   1.000
_cell.angle_alpha   90.00
_cell.angle_beta   90.00
_cell.angle_gamma   90.00
#
_symmetry.space_group_name_H-M   'P 1'
#
loop_
_entity.id
_entity.type
_entity.pdbx_description
1 polymer ?
#
loop_
_entity_poly.entity_id
_entity_poly.type
_entity_poly.pdbx_seq_one_letter_code
_entity_poly.pdbx_strand_id
1 'polypeptide(L)'
;MRIWAAIVVLTSSWLVSGLIASKPINATVAIADNTISSSQLISQSSNTQRSITIDKAEFGIARVDARGKVNFIPTFRVPLQEGSKYGWRIQLKDYKGEVTWREVLRLPKQPETWATDDGENFTVSADGTESVMRRKTSANDGVIENYWTIAAGDPPGKHKIQVYVDDRLIATFDFEVFPVDRQESTGTNRRRF
;
A
#
# COMPACT_ATOMS: atom_id res chain seq x y z
N MET A 1 -7.09 -36.01 -55.03
CA MET A 1 -7.57 -37.23 -54.34
C MET A 1 -6.80 -37.39 -53.03
N ARG A 2 -7.52 -37.83 -51.99
CA ARG A 2 -7.08 -38.31 -50.65
C ARG A 2 -7.08 -37.26 -49.52
N ILE A 3 -8.01 -37.53 -48.60
CA ILE A 3 -8.51 -36.82 -47.40
C ILE A 3 -7.73 -37.38 -46.17
N TRP A 4 -7.56 -36.71 -45.02
CA TRP A 4 -8.35 -36.70 -43.76
C TRP A 4 -7.55 -35.81 -42.75
N ALA A 5 -8.02 -34.80 -42.00
CA ALA A 5 -9.15 -34.59 -41.06
C ALA A 5 -8.92 -35.13 -39.62
N ALA A 6 -8.79 -34.23 -38.63
CA ALA A 6 -9.51 -34.26 -37.34
C ALA A 6 -9.18 -33.03 -36.46
N ILE A 7 -10.22 -32.25 -36.13
CA ILE A 7 -10.26 -31.18 -35.14
C ILE A 7 -10.97 -31.74 -33.91
N VAL A 8 -10.45 -31.51 -32.70
CA VAL A 8 -11.13 -31.86 -31.44
C VAL A 8 -11.68 -30.58 -30.81
N VAL A 9 -13.01 -30.44 -30.85
CA VAL A 9 -13.78 -29.50 -30.04
C VAL A 9 -14.48 -30.32 -28.96
N LEU A 10 -14.17 -30.05 -27.69
CA LEU A 10 -14.88 -30.64 -26.56
C LEU A 10 -15.81 -29.57 -25.96
N THR A 11 -17.09 -29.63 -26.32
CA THR A 11 -18.16 -28.88 -25.64
C THR A 11 -19.02 -29.87 -24.89
N SER A 12 -19.12 -29.73 -23.56
CA SER A 12 -20.18 -30.37 -22.78
C SER A 12 -20.86 -29.32 -21.90
N SER A 13 -22.02 -28.87 -22.37
CA SER A 13 -23.05 -28.22 -21.57
C SER A 13 -23.93 -29.30 -20.96
N TRP A 14 -24.12 -29.30 -19.64
CA TRP A 14 -25.25 -29.96 -18.98
C TRP A 14 -25.94 -28.93 -18.08
N LEU A 15 -27.15 -28.55 -18.47
CA LEU A 15 -28.14 -27.88 -17.62
C LEU A 15 -29.06 -28.96 -17.04
N VAL A 16 -29.20 -29.01 -15.73
CA VAL A 16 -30.39 -29.58 -15.08
C VAL A 16 -30.83 -28.63 -13.99
N SER A 17 -32.02 -28.05 -14.20
CA SER A 17 -32.73 -27.19 -13.25
C SER A 17 -33.29 -28.02 -12.10
N GLY A 18 -33.16 -27.52 -10.87
CA GLY A 18 -33.86 -28.03 -9.69
C GLY A 18 -34.26 -26.87 -8.78
N LEU A 19 -35.53 -26.46 -8.86
CA LEU A 19 -36.16 -25.55 -7.89
C LEU A 19 -36.58 -26.39 -6.68
N ILE A 20 -36.01 -26.13 -5.51
CA ILE A 20 -36.56 -26.61 -4.24
C ILE A 20 -37.07 -25.39 -3.47
N ALA A 21 -38.39 -25.25 -3.44
CA ALA A 21 -39.08 -24.39 -2.50
C ALA A 21 -39.14 -25.11 -1.15
N SER A 22 -38.32 -24.69 -0.18
CA SER A 22 -38.41 -25.14 1.21
C SER A 22 -39.30 -24.19 2.01
N LYS A 23 -40.39 -24.74 2.55
CA LYS A 23 -41.27 -24.09 3.53
C LYS A 23 -40.52 -23.92 4.86
N PRO A 24 -40.75 -22.83 5.63
CA PRO A 24 -40.18 -22.70 6.97
C PRO A 24 -40.88 -23.67 7.93
N ILE A 25 -40.09 -24.47 8.63
CA ILE A 25 -40.54 -25.33 9.74
C ILE A 25 -40.57 -24.46 11.00
N ASN A 26 -41.76 -24.27 11.57
CA ASN A 26 -41.93 -23.83 12.95
C ASN A 26 -41.41 -24.94 13.87
N ALA A 27 -40.28 -24.72 14.54
CA ALA A 27 -39.80 -25.59 15.59
C ALA A 27 -40.04 -24.94 16.95
N THR A 28 -41.09 -25.43 17.61
CA THR A 28 -41.39 -25.22 19.03
C THR A 28 -40.22 -25.69 19.90
N VAL A 29 -39.93 -24.89 20.92
CA VAL A 29 -38.94 -25.12 21.98
C VAL A 29 -39.14 -26.47 22.65
N ALA A 30 -38.08 -27.26 22.74
CA ALA A 30 -37.96 -28.37 23.69
C ALA A 30 -36.68 -28.18 24.51
N ILE A 31 -36.84 -28.05 25.82
CA ILE A 31 -35.77 -28.01 26.82
C ILE A 31 -35.53 -29.45 27.29
N ALA A 32 -34.29 -29.96 27.15
CA ALA A 32 -33.67 -30.89 28.11
C ALA A 32 -32.20 -31.20 27.74
N ASP A 33 -31.33 -30.83 28.68
CA ASP A 33 -30.17 -31.56 29.22
C ASP A 33 -28.89 -31.80 28.39
N ASN A 34 -27.98 -30.84 28.55
CA ASN A 34 -26.60 -31.00 29.03
C ASN A 34 -25.67 -32.02 28.34
N THR A 35 -25.06 -31.59 27.24
CA THR A 35 -23.70 -32.02 26.86
C THR A 35 -22.86 -30.80 26.52
N ILE A 36 -21.62 -30.83 27.01
CA ILE A 36 -20.63 -29.75 27.10
C ILE A 36 -20.47 -29.04 25.76
N SER A 37 -21.15 -27.90 25.59
CA SER A 37 -20.77 -26.89 24.61
C SER A 37 -19.94 -25.87 25.34
N SER A 38 -18.63 -25.94 25.11
CA SER A 38 -17.70 -24.84 25.33
C SER A 38 -18.36 -23.55 24.88
N SER A 39 -18.85 -22.77 25.83
CA SER A 39 -19.18 -21.38 25.62
C SER A 39 -17.86 -20.69 25.30
N GLN A 40 -17.45 -20.78 24.03
CA GLN A 40 -16.65 -19.74 23.41
C GLN A 40 -17.48 -18.48 23.62
N LEU A 41 -17.12 -17.76 24.68
CA LEU A 41 -17.06 -16.32 24.67
C LEU A 41 -16.43 -15.94 23.33
N ILE A 42 -17.27 -15.79 22.33
CA ILE A 42 -16.99 -14.87 21.24
C ILE A 42 -17.08 -13.52 21.97
N SER A 43 -15.97 -13.13 22.59
CA SER A 43 -15.60 -11.74 22.65
C SER A 43 -15.54 -11.31 21.19
N GLN A 44 -16.71 -10.99 20.64
CA GLN A 44 -16.83 -10.02 19.58
C GLN A 44 -16.16 -8.81 20.19
N SER A 45 -14.86 -8.70 19.91
CA SER A 45 -14.12 -7.47 20.07
C SER A 45 -14.96 -6.49 19.30
N SER A 46 -15.79 -5.76 20.05
CA SER A 46 -16.42 -4.56 19.60
C SER A 46 -15.24 -3.66 19.31
N ASN A 47 -14.73 -3.77 18.08
CA ASN A 47 -13.81 -2.82 17.51
C ASN A 47 -14.65 -1.54 17.45
N THR A 48 -14.66 -0.84 18.57
CA THR A 48 -15.06 0.54 18.68
C THR A 48 -14.06 1.23 17.79
N GLN A 49 -14.41 1.30 16.50
CA GLN A 49 -13.60 1.82 15.42
C GLN A 49 -13.43 3.30 15.74
N ARG A 50 -12.43 3.61 16.57
CA ARG A 50 -12.11 4.97 16.98
C ARG A 50 -11.86 5.71 15.70
N SER A 51 -12.67 6.73 15.43
CA SER A 51 -12.44 7.61 14.31
C SER A 51 -11.04 8.20 14.44
N ILE A 52 -10.13 7.78 13.56
CA ILE A 52 -8.76 8.27 13.56
C ILE A 52 -8.80 9.75 13.17
N THR A 53 -8.23 10.57 14.05
CA THR A 53 -8.04 12.00 13.85
C THR A 53 -6.57 12.27 13.62
N ILE A 54 -6.26 13.24 12.77
CA ILE A 54 -4.89 13.59 12.38
C ILE A 54 -4.53 14.91 13.04
N ASP A 55 -3.42 14.94 13.77
CA ASP A 55 -2.84 16.19 14.28
C ASP A 55 -1.93 16.84 13.23
N LYS A 56 -1.16 16.02 12.49
CA LYS A 56 -0.21 16.51 11.50
C LYS A 56 0.01 15.48 10.39
N ALA A 57 0.20 15.95 9.16
CA ALA A 57 0.60 15.12 8.02
C ALA A 57 1.67 15.87 7.22
N GLU A 58 2.82 15.24 7.03
CA GLU A 58 3.96 15.83 6.33
C GLU A 58 4.52 14.87 5.29
N PHE A 59 4.94 15.44 4.16
CA PHE A 59 5.74 14.75 3.16
C PHE A 59 7.16 15.36 3.14
N GLY A 60 8.16 14.53 2.87
CA GLY A 60 9.53 14.99 2.92
C GLY A 60 10.55 13.94 2.51
N ILE A 61 11.82 14.30 2.69
CA ILE A 61 12.97 13.43 2.46
C ILE A 61 13.55 12.95 3.79
N ALA A 62 14.04 11.72 3.81
CA ALA A 62 14.78 11.17 4.94
C ALA A 62 16.28 11.15 4.61
N ARG A 63 17.08 11.84 5.43
CA ARG A 63 18.54 11.85 5.33
C ARG A 63 19.16 11.18 6.52
N VAL A 64 20.11 10.30 6.28
CA VAL A 64 20.94 9.69 7.32
C VAL A 64 22.14 10.61 7.56
N ASP A 65 22.34 11.06 8.79
CA ASP A 65 23.54 11.83 9.13
C ASP A 65 24.77 10.93 9.34
N ALA A 66 25.93 11.56 9.57
CA ALA A 66 27.20 10.84 9.77
C ALA A 66 27.20 9.87 10.98
N ARG A 67 26.21 9.97 11.88
CA ARG A 67 26.05 9.10 13.05
C ARG A 67 25.00 8.01 12.83
N GLY A 68 24.43 7.91 11.63
CA GLY A 68 23.40 6.94 11.30
C GLY A 68 21.98 7.38 11.72
N LYS A 69 21.79 8.60 12.25
CA LYS A 69 20.47 9.07 12.64
C LYS A 69 19.71 9.55 11.41
N VAL A 70 18.46 9.08 11.29
CA VAL A 70 17.52 9.50 10.25
C VAL A 70 16.91 10.85 10.64
N ASN A 71 17.07 11.85 9.78
CA ASN A 71 16.46 13.17 9.89
C ASN A 71 15.42 13.34 8.77
N PHE A 72 14.17 13.58 9.16
CA PHE A 72 13.07 13.89 8.25
C PHE A 72 13.04 15.38 7.96
N ILE A 73 13.06 15.76 6.69
CA ILE A 73 13.05 17.15 6.22
C ILE A 73 11.78 17.35 5.38
N PRO A 74 10.77 18.08 5.90
CA PRO A 74 9.56 18.38 5.14
C PRO A 74 9.90 19.14 3.85
N THR A 75 9.42 18.64 2.72
CA THR A 75 9.61 19.22 1.39
C THR A 75 8.65 18.57 0.42
N PHE A 76 8.22 19.27 -0.63
CA PHE A 76 7.48 18.71 -1.76
C PHE A 76 8.37 18.47 -2.99
N ARG A 77 9.69 18.67 -2.86
CA ARG A 77 10.69 18.53 -3.91
C ARG A 77 11.66 17.41 -3.54
N VAL A 78 11.71 16.37 -4.37
CA VAL A 78 12.57 15.19 -4.18
C VAL A 78 13.64 15.19 -5.29
N PRO A 79 14.93 15.19 -4.95
CA PRO A 79 15.97 15.06 -5.97
C PRO A 79 15.92 13.66 -6.58
N LEU A 80 15.95 13.58 -7.91
CA LEU A 80 16.13 12.33 -8.66
C LEU A 80 17.58 11.87 -8.50
N GLN A 81 17.89 11.33 -7.33
CA GLN A 81 19.19 10.81 -6.96
C GLN A 81 19.00 9.44 -6.33
N GLU A 82 19.50 8.41 -6.99
CA GLU A 82 19.42 7.01 -6.52
C GLU A 82 19.85 6.88 -5.06
N GLY A 83 19.11 6.07 -4.30
CA GLY A 83 19.33 5.88 -2.87
C GLY A 83 18.74 6.96 -1.97
N SER A 84 18.29 8.09 -2.52
CA SER A 84 17.59 9.12 -1.74
C SER A 84 16.25 8.58 -1.25
N LYS A 85 15.95 8.79 0.03
CA LYS A 85 14.69 8.36 0.64
C LYS A 85 13.70 9.50 0.73
N TYR A 86 12.46 9.24 0.35
CA TYR A 86 11.33 10.18 0.44
C TYR A 86 10.09 9.46 0.95
N GLY A 87 9.14 10.21 1.49
CA GLY A 87 7.96 9.58 2.05
C GLY A 87 7.14 10.54 2.89
N TRP A 88 6.29 9.95 3.73
CA TRP A 88 5.36 10.70 4.56
C TRP A 88 5.46 10.27 6.02
N ARG A 89 5.07 11.20 6.90
CA ARG A 89 4.87 10.99 8.32
C ARG A 89 3.55 11.62 8.72
N ILE A 90 2.70 10.86 9.40
CA ILE A 90 1.40 11.33 9.89
C ILE A 90 1.34 11.09 11.39
N GLN A 91 1.05 12.16 12.13
CA GLN A 91 0.75 12.16 13.56
C GLN A 91 -0.75 11.97 13.74
N LEU A 92 -1.13 10.85 14.32
CA LEU A 92 -2.49 10.54 14.74
C LEU A 92 -2.72 11.10 16.14
N LYS A 93 -3.89 11.72 16.33
CA LYS A 93 -4.29 12.33 17.58
C LYS A 93 -4.75 11.28 18.58
N ASP A 94 -4.21 11.35 19.80
CA ASP A 94 -4.61 10.50 20.94
C ASP A 94 -4.64 9.00 20.59
N TYR A 95 -3.75 8.56 19.69
CA TYR A 95 -3.76 7.22 19.13
C TYR A 95 -2.55 6.41 19.62
N LYS A 96 -2.81 5.19 20.07
CA LYS A 96 -1.78 4.19 20.39
C LYS A 96 -2.31 2.81 20.04
N GLY A 97 -1.54 2.03 19.29
CA GLY A 97 -1.90 0.68 18.87
C GLY A 97 -1.49 0.37 17.44
N GLU A 98 -2.00 -0.73 16.91
CA GLU A 98 -1.77 -1.12 15.53
C GLU A 98 -2.72 -0.40 14.57
N VAL A 99 -2.15 0.14 13.49
CA VAL A 99 -2.88 0.78 12.39
C VAL A 99 -2.63 -0.02 11.13
N THR A 100 -3.70 -0.36 10.41
CA THR A 100 -3.58 -0.84 9.03
C THR A 100 -3.81 0.32 8.09
N TRP A 101 -2.80 0.66 7.30
CA TRP A 101 -2.89 1.71 6.30
C TRP A 101 -2.77 1.16 4.89
N ARG A 102 -3.37 1.86 3.94
CA ARG A 102 -3.19 1.67 2.51
C ARG A 102 -2.58 2.93 1.92
N GLU A 103 -1.53 2.76 1.14
CA GLU A 103 -0.95 3.82 0.32
C GLU A 103 -1.28 3.58 -1.15
N VAL A 104 -1.58 4.66 -1.87
CA VAL A 104 -1.66 4.67 -3.34
C VAL A 104 -0.65 5.69 -3.85
N LEU A 105 0.40 5.22 -4.53
CA LEU A 105 1.42 6.05 -5.17
C LEU A 105 1.14 6.12 -6.66
N ARG A 106 1.07 7.35 -7.20
CA ARG A 106 0.91 7.63 -8.63
C ARG A 106 2.11 8.36 -9.18
N LEU A 107 2.60 7.84 -10.29
CA LEU A 107 3.76 8.31 -11.03
C LEU A 107 3.31 9.04 -12.31
N PRO A 108 4.12 9.98 -12.83
CA PRO A 108 3.81 10.66 -14.09
C PRO A 108 4.02 9.77 -15.32
N LYS A 109 4.81 8.69 -15.20
CA LYS A 109 5.03 7.64 -16.20
C LYS A 109 5.49 6.36 -15.49
N GLN A 110 5.44 5.23 -16.20
CA GLN A 110 5.96 3.96 -15.69
C GLN A 110 7.47 4.06 -15.40
N PRO A 111 7.96 3.56 -14.25
CA PRO A 111 9.39 3.47 -13.94
C PRO A 111 9.98 2.25 -14.67
N GLU A 112 11.30 2.21 -14.84
CA GLU A 112 11.95 1.03 -15.42
C GLU A 112 11.80 -0.21 -14.52
N THR A 113 11.82 0.01 -13.21
CA THR A 113 11.63 -1.03 -12.21
C THR A 113 10.76 -0.53 -11.07
N TRP A 114 9.95 -1.42 -10.50
CA TRP A 114 9.28 -1.17 -9.22
C TRP A 114 10.11 -1.78 -8.11
N ALA A 115 10.39 -0.99 -7.08
CA ALA A 115 11.16 -1.45 -5.94
C ALA A 115 10.25 -2.14 -4.91
N THR A 116 9.83 -3.39 -5.10
CA THR A 116 9.24 -4.20 -4.00
C THR A 116 9.22 -5.71 -4.27
N ASP A 117 9.63 -6.47 -3.25
CA ASP A 117 9.21 -7.85 -2.96
C ASP A 117 8.27 -7.81 -1.74
N ASP A 118 7.09 -7.21 -1.91
CA ASP A 118 6.09 -7.04 -0.84
C ASP A 118 4.91 -8.04 -0.99
N GLY A 119 5.07 -9.04 -1.87
CA GLY A 119 4.11 -10.10 -2.11
C GLY A 119 2.68 -9.60 -2.37
N GLU A 120 1.69 -10.24 -1.75
CA GLU A 120 0.26 -9.95 -1.93
C GLU A 120 -0.18 -8.56 -1.43
N ASN A 121 0.67 -7.88 -0.65
CA ASN A 121 0.35 -6.57 -0.07
C ASN A 121 0.76 -5.39 -0.98
N PHE A 122 1.35 -5.69 -2.14
CA PHE A 122 1.76 -4.71 -3.13
C PHE A 122 1.21 -5.09 -4.51
N THR A 123 0.62 -4.11 -5.18
CA THR A 123 0.08 -4.29 -6.54
C THR A 123 0.43 -3.09 -7.39
N VAL A 124 0.58 -3.30 -8.69
CA VAL A 124 0.87 -2.27 -9.69
C VAL A 124 -0.24 -2.29 -10.74
N SER A 125 -0.68 -1.12 -11.19
CA SER A 125 -1.64 -0.98 -12.28
C SER A 125 -1.12 -1.56 -13.60
N ALA A 126 -2.02 -1.87 -14.52
CA ALA A 126 -1.65 -2.44 -15.83
C ALA A 126 -0.74 -1.50 -16.67
N ASP A 127 -0.88 -0.18 -16.50
CA ASP A 127 -0.04 0.82 -17.14
C ASP A 127 1.26 1.13 -16.38
N GLY A 128 1.47 0.49 -15.23
CA GLY A 128 2.67 0.66 -14.42
C GLY A 128 2.82 2.03 -13.75
N THR A 129 1.78 2.87 -13.72
CA THR A 129 1.85 4.24 -13.18
C THR A 129 1.28 4.39 -11.76
N GLU A 130 0.56 3.38 -11.27
CA GLU A 130 -0.01 3.39 -9.92
C GLU A 130 0.44 2.13 -9.17
N SER A 131 0.84 2.30 -7.91
CA SER A 131 1.01 1.20 -6.98
C SER A 131 0.11 1.35 -5.76
N VAL A 132 -0.35 0.20 -5.25
CA VAL A 132 -1.13 0.12 -4.03
C VAL A 132 -0.41 -0.78 -3.06
N MET A 133 -0.14 -0.25 -1.86
CA MET A 133 0.53 -0.96 -0.78
C MET A 133 -0.34 -0.97 0.46
N ARG A 134 -0.37 -2.09 1.19
CA ARG A 134 -1.04 -2.21 2.49
C ARG A 134 -0.05 -2.67 3.55
N ARG A 135 -0.02 -2.01 4.71
CA ARG A 135 0.81 -2.45 5.83
C ARG A 135 0.09 -2.25 7.15
N LYS A 136 0.34 -3.17 8.07
CA LYS A 136 -0.02 -3.06 9.48
C LYS A 136 1.21 -2.59 10.26
N THR A 137 1.10 -1.50 10.99
CA THR A 137 2.21 -0.91 11.75
C THR A 137 1.76 -0.53 13.15
N SER A 138 2.67 -0.57 14.13
CA SER A 138 2.42 -0.03 15.47
C SER A 138 2.65 1.48 15.46
N ALA A 139 1.60 2.26 15.72
CA ALA A 139 1.69 3.71 15.89
C ALA A 139 2.23 4.04 17.28
N ASN A 140 3.56 4.02 17.42
CA ASN A 140 4.24 4.47 18.63
C ASN A 140 4.11 5.99 18.75
N ASP A 141 3.62 6.46 19.89
CA ASP A 141 3.30 7.88 20.12
C ASP A 141 2.43 8.51 19.02
N GLY A 142 1.54 7.71 18.43
CA GLY A 142 0.62 8.14 17.37
C GLY A 142 1.26 8.36 16.00
N VAL A 143 2.54 8.05 15.81
CA VAL A 143 3.23 8.27 14.52
C VAL A 143 3.10 7.05 13.61
N ILE A 144 2.67 7.28 12.38
CA ILE A 144 2.82 6.35 11.26
C ILE A 144 3.65 7.00 10.15
N GLU A 145 4.50 6.21 9.49
CA GLU A 145 5.35 6.69 8.41
C GLU A 145 5.64 5.58 7.40
N ASN A 146 5.96 5.99 6.17
CA ASN A 146 6.46 5.11 5.14
C ASN A 146 7.44 5.87 4.24
N TYR A 147 8.42 5.14 3.71
CA TYR A 147 9.46 5.71 2.85
C TYR A 147 9.69 4.84 1.62
N TRP A 148 9.86 5.51 0.49
CA TRP A 148 10.38 5.01 -0.76
C TRP A 148 11.86 5.38 -0.89
N THR A 149 12.57 4.65 -1.74
CA THR A 149 13.95 4.97 -2.14
C THR A 149 13.95 5.21 -3.64
N ILE A 150 14.52 6.32 -4.09
CA ILE A 150 14.69 6.59 -5.53
C ILE A 150 15.55 5.47 -6.12
N ALA A 151 14.99 4.78 -7.11
CA ALA A 151 15.66 3.71 -7.85
C ALA A 151 16.12 4.21 -9.23
N ALA A 152 17.01 3.43 -9.85
CA ALA A 152 17.36 3.64 -11.25
C ALA A 152 16.10 3.52 -12.13
N GLY A 153 15.91 4.50 -13.01
CA GLY A 153 14.75 4.54 -13.92
C GLY A 153 13.46 5.12 -13.32
N ASP A 154 13.49 5.62 -12.08
CA ASP A 154 12.37 6.38 -11.53
C ASP A 154 12.09 7.65 -12.36
N PRO A 155 10.82 7.98 -12.61
CA PRO A 155 10.48 9.10 -13.46
C PRO A 155 10.63 10.45 -12.74
N PRO A 156 11.16 11.50 -13.39
CA PRO A 156 10.96 12.86 -12.92
C PRO A 156 9.52 13.31 -13.18
N GLY A 157 9.09 14.35 -12.46
CA GLY A 157 7.80 15.02 -12.65
C GLY A 157 6.90 14.94 -11.42
N LYS A 158 5.61 15.21 -11.64
CA LYS A 158 4.60 15.30 -10.59
C LYS A 158 4.13 13.92 -10.17
N HIS A 159 4.19 13.68 -8.87
CA HIS A 159 3.77 12.45 -8.23
C HIS A 159 2.68 12.75 -7.21
N LYS A 160 1.93 11.72 -6.83
CA LYS A 160 0.91 11.82 -5.79
C LYS A 160 0.92 10.60 -4.91
N ILE A 161 0.91 10.81 -3.59
CA ILE A 161 0.62 9.77 -2.61
C ILE A 161 -0.72 10.06 -1.95
N GLN A 162 -1.55 9.04 -1.82
CA GLN A 162 -2.75 9.05 -0.99
C GLN A 162 -2.65 7.98 0.08
N VAL A 163 -2.89 8.36 1.34
CA VAL A 163 -2.84 7.46 2.49
C VAL A 163 -4.24 7.29 3.04
N TYR A 164 -4.62 6.04 3.27
CA TYR A 164 -5.92 5.64 3.79
C TYR A 164 -5.76 4.83 5.06
N VAL A 165 -6.68 5.00 5.99
CA VAL A 165 -6.88 4.11 7.14
C VAL A 165 -8.35 3.80 7.25
N ASP A 166 -8.70 2.52 7.46
CA ASP A 166 -10.09 2.03 7.46
C ASP A 166 -10.88 2.51 6.22
N ASP A 167 -10.26 2.42 5.05
CA ASP A 167 -10.77 2.90 3.75
C ASP A 167 -11.05 4.40 3.63
N ARG A 168 -10.80 5.19 4.67
CA ARG A 168 -10.92 6.65 4.66
C ARG A 168 -9.63 7.29 4.22
N LEU A 169 -9.70 8.22 3.26
CA LEU A 169 -8.55 9.04 2.88
C LEU A 169 -8.18 9.95 4.05
N ILE A 170 -6.97 9.79 4.58
CA ILE A 170 -6.47 10.58 5.70
C ILE A 170 -5.47 11.65 5.25
N ALA A 171 -4.70 11.40 4.18
CA ALA A 171 -3.77 12.40 3.65
C ALA A 171 -3.60 12.28 2.14
N THR A 172 -3.33 13.41 1.49
CA THR A 172 -2.88 13.49 0.10
C THR A 172 -1.63 14.35 0.04
N PHE A 173 -0.61 13.86 -0.66
CA PHE A 173 0.65 14.55 -0.85
C PHE A 173 0.94 14.65 -2.35
N ASP A 174 0.92 15.86 -2.89
CA ASP A 174 1.42 16.17 -4.22
C ASP A 174 2.89 16.61 -4.11
N PHE A 175 3.78 15.99 -4.87
CA PHE A 175 5.21 16.28 -4.84
C PHE A 175 5.83 16.16 -6.22
N GLU A 176 7.05 16.65 -6.36
CA GLU A 176 7.79 16.64 -7.61
C GLU A 176 9.16 16.01 -7.43
N VAL A 177 9.43 15.00 -8.25
CA VAL A 177 10.77 14.45 -8.43
C VAL A 177 11.47 15.25 -9.52
N PHE A 178 12.59 15.90 -9.20
CA PHE A 178 13.29 16.79 -10.14
C PHE A 178 14.68 16.24 -10.48
N PRO A 179 15.14 16.35 -11.75
CA PRO A 179 16.50 15.98 -12.12
C PRO A 179 17.53 16.78 -11.31
N VAL A 180 18.57 16.11 -10.82
CA VAL A 180 19.73 16.80 -10.27
C VAL A 180 20.69 17.07 -11.43
N ASP A 181 20.96 18.34 -11.72
CA ASP A 181 21.99 18.69 -12.71
C ASP A 181 23.33 18.12 -12.24
N ARG A 182 23.93 17.24 -13.04
CA ARG A 182 25.28 16.75 -12.79
C ARG A 182 26.30 17.85 -13.13
N GLN A 183 26.45 18.82 -12.23
CA GLN A 183 27.51 19.84 -12.21
C GLN A 183 28.08 19.78 -10.77
N GLU A 184 29.30 19.43 -10.39
CA GLU A 184 30.62 19.24 -11.00
C GLU A 184 31.32 18.11 -10.20
N SER A 185 31.88 17.09 -10.87
CA SER A 185 32.94 16.23 -10.28
C SER A 185 34.23 16.30 -11.09
N THR A 186 34.41 17.36 -11.87
CA THR A 186 35.64 17.64 -12.59
C THR A 186 36.33 18.85 -11.98
N GLY A 187 36.82 18.68 -10.74
CA GLY A 187 37.91 19.49 -10.21
C GLY A 187 39.19 19.22 -10.99
N THR A 188 39.24 19.66 -12.25
CA THR A 188 40.48 19.79 -13.01
C THR A 188 41.29 20.90 -12.37
N ASN A 189 42.18 20.55 -11.44
CA ASN A 189 43.19 21.48 -10.96
C ASN A 189 44.28 21.64 -12.04
N ARG A 190 44.03 22.52 -13.01
CA ARG A 190 45.05 23.06 -13.92
C ARG A 190 45.23 24.54 -13.65
N ARG A 191 46.18 24.89 -12.78
CA ARG A 191 47.06 26.08 -12.85
C ARG A 191 48.35 25.71 -12.11
N ARG A 192 49.48 25.42 -12.77
CA ARG A 192 50.42 26.38 -13.39
C ARG A 192 50.49 27.69 -12.62
N PHE A 193 51.47 27.80 -11.73
CA PHE A 193 52.52 28.82 -11.75
C PHE A 193 53.81 28.19 -11.21
#